data_AF-A0A2H0ISS7-F1
#
_entry.id   AF-A0A2H0ISS7-F1
#
_cell.length_a   1.000
_cell.length_b   1.000
_cell.length_c   1.000
_cell.angle_alpha   90.00
_cell.angle_beta   90.00
_cell.angle_gamma   90.00
#
_symmetry.space_group_name_H-M   'P 1'
#
loop_
_entity.id
_entity.type
_entity.pdbx_description
1 polymer ?
#
loop_
_entity_poly.entity_id
_entity_poly.type
_entity_poly.pdbx_seq_one_letter_code
_entity_poly.pdbx_strand_id
1 'polypeptide(L)' 'MGCLNLMTMKKKECPSCAMEIDIKSKVCPICQYEFSGFPKWITAIAVLLLVIMLLWIVF' A
#
# COMPACT_ATOMS: atom_id res chain seq x y z
N MET A 1 -24.95 29.20 -7.04
CA MET A 1 -24.97 27.80 -7.50
C MET A 1 -23.69 27.55 -8.29
N GLY A 2 -22.88 26.53 -8.08
CA GLY A 2 -22.90 25.40 -7.17
C GLY A 2 -21.57 24.63 -7.33
N CYS A 3 -21.28 23.76 -6.38
CA CYS A 3 -20.49 22.53 -6.51
C CYS A 3 -19.15 22.65 -7.26
N LEU A 4 -18.00 22.62 -6.62
CA LEU A 4 -17.35 21.38 -6.21
C LEU A 4 -16.33 21.78 -5.13
N ASN A 5 -16.55 21.54 -3.85
CA ASN A 5 -16.15 20.30 -3.19
C ASN A 5 -14.84 19.73 -3.77
N LEU A 6 -13.74 20.46 -3.56
CA LEU A 6 -12.39 19.93 -3.68
C LEU A 6 -12.17 18.91 -2.55
N MET A 7 -12.85 17.77 -2.67
CA MET A 7 -12.48 16.55 -1.97
C MET A 7 -11.01 16.33 -2.36
N THR A 8 -10.13 16.41 -1.38
CA THR A 8 -8.69 16.24 -1.53
C THR A 8 -8.41 14.82 -2.04
N MET A 9 -8.51 14.63 -3.34
CA MET A 9 -7.99 13.46 -4.05
C MET A 9 -6.49 13.59 -3.93
N LYS A 10 -5.95 13.09 -2.82
CA LYS A 10 -4.54 13.03 -2.51
C LYS A 10 -3.88 12.21 -3.64
N LYS A 11 -3.27 12.89 -4.61
CA LYS A 11 -2.48 12.27 -5.68
C LYS A 11 -1.03 12.14 -5.21
N LYS A 12 -0.38 11.05 -5.58
CA LYS A 12 1.06 10.84 -5.40
C LYS A 12 1.69 10.65 -6.76
N GLU A 13 2.93 11.09 -6.89
CA GLU A 13 3.78 10.78 -8.02
C GLU A 13 4.33 9.35 -7.88
N CYS A 14 4.21 8.56 -8.94
CA CYS A 14 4.84 7.24 -8.98
C CYS A 14 6.37 7.41 -9.05
N PRO A 15 7.17 6.81 -8.15
CA PRO A 15 8.63 6.97 -8.13
C PRO A 15 9.33 6.29 -9.33
N SER A 16 8.61 5.43 -10.05
CA SER A 16 9.14 4.69 -11.21
C SER A 16 8.86 5.41 -12.54
N CYS A 17 7.65 5.91 -12.75
CA CYS A 17 7.25 6.54 -14.02
C CYS A 17 6.92 8.04 -13.93
N ALA A 18 7.06 8.65 -12.74
CA ALA A 18 6.76 10.06 -12.47
C ALA A 18 5.33 10.52 -12.81
N MET A 19 4.40 9.57 -13.04
CA MET A 19 3.02 9.91 -13.34
C MET A 19 2.20 10.17 -12.07
N GLU A 20 1.29 11.14 -12.14
CA GLU A 20 0.30 11.39 -11.11
C GLU A 20 -0.72 10.23 -11.02
N ILE A 21 -0.79 9.62 -9.85
CA ILE A 21 -1.70 8.52 -9.56
C ILE A 21 -2.39 8.73 -8.21
N ASP A 22 -3.51 8.06 -8.00
CA ASP A 22 -4.27 8.16 -6.76
C ASP A 22 -3.50 7.55 -5.57
N ILE A 23 -3.46 8.17 -4.39
CA ILE A 23 -2.73 7.63 -3.22
C ILE A 23 -3.24 6.25 -2.82
N LYS A 24 -4.52 5.98 -3.06
CA LYS A 24 -5.16 4.69 -2.76
C LYS A 24 -4.75 3.56 -3.71
N SER A 25 -4.14 3.88 -4.86
CA SER A 25 -3.69 2.85 -5.81
C SER A 25 -2.52 2.07 -5.21
N LYS A 26 -2.73 0.74 -5.10
CA LYS A 26 -1.72 -0.23 -4.65
C LYS A 26 -0.71 -0.56 -5.74
N VAL A 27 -1.11 -0.44 -6.99
CA VAL A 27 -0.29 -0.70 -8.17
C VAL A 27 -0.43 0.47 -9.12
N CYS A 28 0.66 0.92 -9.73
CA CYS A 28 0.61 1.93 -10.77
C CYS A 28 0.01 1.31 -12.05
N PRO A 29 -1.06 1.86 -12.63
CA PRO A 29 -1.67 1.29 -13.86
C PRO A 29 -0.78 1.43 -15.10
N ILE A 30 0.27 2.25 -15.05
CA ILE A 30 1.13 2.55 -16.21
C ILE A 30 2.35 1.65 -16.23
N CYS A 31 3.10 1.61 -15.12
CA CYS A 31 4.34 0.83 -15.02
C CYS A 31 4.21 -0.43 -14.18
N GLN A 32 3.02 -0.74 -13.65
CA GLN A 32 2.75 -1.90 -12.80
C GLN A 32 3.61 -1.94 -11.52
N TYR A 33 4.14 -0.80 -11.08
CA TYR A 33 4.91 -0.71 -9.85
C TYR A 33 4.02 -0.95 -8.63
N GLU A 34 4.38 -1.94 -7.80
CA GLU A 34 3.70 -2.25 -6.56
C GLU A 34 4.10 -1.24 -5.48
N PHE A 35 3.19 -0.33 -5.16
CA PHE A 35 3.32 0.47 -3.95
C PHE A 35 3.05 -0.46 -2.78
N SER A 36 3.98 -0.52 -1.83
CA SER A 36 3.84 -1.28 -0.58
C SER A 36 2.62 -0.76 0.20
N GLY A 37 1.45 -1.25 -0.19
CA GLY A 37 0.12 -0.99 0.34
C GLY A 37 -0.44 -2.27 0.93
N PHE A 38 0.46 -3.12 1.43
CA PHE A 38 0.06 -4.30 2.18
C PHE A 38 -0.76 -3.81 3.37
N PRO A 39 -2.01 -4.26 3.46
CA PRO A 39 -2.86 -3.85 4.55
C PRO A 39 -2.25 -4.37 5.86
N LYS A 40 -2.24 -3.54 6.91
CA LYS A 40 -1.49 -3.80 8.15
C LYS A 40 -1.77 -5.16 8.80
N TRP A 41 -2.99 -5.69 8.66
CA TRP A 41 -3.37 -7.04 9.09
C TRP A 41 -2.55 -8.17 8.43
N ILE A 42 -2.19 -8.06 7.15
CA ILE A 42 -1.38 -9.06 6.46
C ILE A 42 0.06 -9.02 6.98
N THR A 43 0.62 -7.83 7.17
CA THR A 43 1.95 -7.69 7.79
C THR A 43 1.96 -8.24 9.22
N ALA A 44 0.90 -8.00 10.00
CA ALA A 44 0.76 -8.55 11.35
C ALA A 44 0.65 -10.09 11.34
N ILE A 45 -0.12 -10.68 10.43
CA ILE A 45 -0.21 -12.14 10.25
C ILE A 45 1.14 -12.72 9.86
N ALA A 46 1.85 -12.10 8.91
CA ALA A 46 3.17 -12.56 8.47
C ALA A 46 4.19 -12.56 9.63
N VAL A 47 4.20 -11.49 10.44
CA VAL A 47 5.06 -11.40 11.63
C VAL A 47 4.67 -12.45 12.68
N LEU A 48 3.37 -12.62 12.97
CA LEU A 48 2.88 -13.61 13.92
C LEU A 48 3.31 -15.03 13.53
N LEU A 49 3.17 -15.39 12.25
CA LEU A 49 3.56 -16.70 11.73
C LEU A 49 5.07 -16.94 11.89
N LEU A 50 5.88 -15.92 11.61
CA LEU A 50 7.34 -15.95 11.78
C LEU A 50 7.73 -16.19 13.25
N VAL A 51 7.09 -15.48 14.17
CA VAL A 51 7.34 -15.62 15.62
C VAL A 51 6.96 -17.02 16.11
N ILE A 52 5.81 -17.56 15.69
CA ILE A 52 5.38 -18.92 16.02
C ILE A 52 6.40 -19.94 15.50
N MET A 53 6.87 -19.77 14.25
CA MET A 53 7.87 -20.66 13.67
C MET A 53 9.20 -20.63 14.44
N LEU A 54 9.65 -19.45 14.88
CA LEU A 54 10.84 -19.32 15.72
C LEU A 54 10.66 -20.00 17.09
N LEU A 55 9.50 -19.82 17.73
CA LEU A 55 9.17 -20.48 18.99
C LEU A 55 9.23 -22.00 18.84
N TRP A 56 8.68 -22.54 17.74
CA TRP A 56 8.69 -23.97 17.44
C TRP A 56 10.07 -24.56 17.12
N ILE A 57 10.99 -23.75 16.60
CA ILE A 57 12.37 -24.20 16.34
C ILE A 57 13.22 -24.19 17.62
N VAL A 58 12.93 -23.27 18.54
CA VAL A 58 13.69 -23.09 19.77
C VAL A 58 13.22 -24.03 20.89
N PHE A 59 11.93 -24.36 20.94
CA PHE A 59 11.32 -25.26 21.92
C PHE A 59 11.17 -26.69 21.39
#